data_AF-Q3J2T3-F1
#
_entry.id   AF-Q3J2T3-F1
#
_cell.length_a   1.000
_cell.length_b   1.000
_cell.length_c   1.000
_cell.angle_alpha   90.00
_cell.angle_beta   90.00
_cell.angle_gamma   90.00
#
_symmetry.space_group_name_H-M   'P 1'
#
loop_
_entity.id
_entity.type
_entity.pdbx_description
1 polymer ?
#
loop_
_entity_poly.entity_id
_entity_poly.type
_entity_poly.pdbx_seq_one_letter_code
_entity_poly.pdbx_strand_id
1 'polypeptide(L)'
;MRRAGIFNDTSISGHYGCTAVMGTILRELAARDVAPAYLWPVAEDWKPHAARLDRVRPDLIVVNGEGTIHHSAERKRTRDLIDLAAHARKLQVPAHLINASLEALDLPALEGLRQFTTIHVRETGSLRYLAQHGIAARCAPDLSLGQPAPAAVARSGILVTDSVLGEAARRLREFAAAVGAGHERMKPRIGRWEKLRRDMGRLVRRSPAIREWRPISDPCAFIRRVAGAELVVTGRFHSVLLAILTDTPFVALASNTGKTEAVLMDVFGHTDRLIREEDLTDPAFLRRLDGGLSFTEAERAALSRYREGAARARATLFDGIVGRTDAAVLRGAQA
;
A
#
# COMPACT_ATOMS: atom_id res chain seq x y z
N MET A 1 -14.85 5.70 -22.67
CA MET A 1 -14.00 5.13 -21.61
C MET A 1 -13.04 6.20 -21.13
N ARG A 2 -12.99 6.47 -19.83
CA ARG A 2 -12.10 7.50 -19.24
C ARG A 2 -10.67 6.99 -19.15
N ARG A 3 -9.70 7.89 -19.09
CA ARG A 3 -8.27 7.58 -19.06
C ARG A 3 -7.60 8.25 -17.87
N ALA A 4 -7.07 7.46 -16.93
CA ALA A 4 -6.38 7.96 -15.74
C ALA A 4 -4.86 8.01 -15.93
N GLY A 5 -4.26 9.14 -15.60
CA GLY A 5 -2.82 9.22 -15.35
C GLY A 5 -2.52 8.68 -13.95
N ILE A 6 -1.92 7.50 -13.84
CA ILE A 6 -1.70 6.84 -12.56
C ILE A 6 -0.23 7.00 -12.17
N PHE A 7 0.02 7.62 -11.02
CA PHE A 7 1.35 7.88 -10.48
C PHE A 7 1.68 7.02 -9.27
N ASN A 8 2.99 6.82 -9.11
CA ASN A 8 3.58 6.01 -8.05
C ASN A 8 3.21 4.52 -8.16
N ASP A 9 3.39 3.94 -9.36
CA ASP A 9 3.34 2.48 -9.53
C ASP A 9 4.50 1.83 -8.75
N THR A 10 4.19 1.35 -7.56
CA THR A 10 5.10 0.69 -6.62
C THR A 10 5.33 -0.79 -6.94
N SER A 11 4.54 -1.39 -7.82
CA SER A 11 4.65 -2.82 -8.18
C SER A 11 6.01 -3.15 -8.82
N ILE A 12 6.68 -2.15 -9.38
CA ILE A 12 8.01 -2.26 -9.98
C ILE A 12 9.11 -2.58 -8.95
N SER A 13 8.83 -2.35 -7.67
CA SER A 13 9.72 -2.73 -6.57
C SER A 13 9.78 -4.26 -6.40
N GLY A 14 8.74 -4.97 -6.87
CA GLY A 14 8.57 -6.41 -6.72
C GLY A 14 8.06 -6.84 -5.34
N HIS A 15 7.71 -5.91 -4.45
CA HIS A 15 7.08 -6.31 -3.19
C HIS A 15 5.67 -6.85 -3.45
N TYR A 16 5.32 -7.98 -2.81
CA TYR A 16 4.02 -8.62 -3.01
C TYR A 16 2.88 -7.67 -2.64
N GLY A 17 2.96 -7.01 -1.48
CA GLY A 17 1.94 -6.05 -1.04
C GLY A 17 1.76 -4.84 -1.98
N CYS A 18 2.85 -4.24 -2.47
CA CYS A 18 2.78 -3.16 -3.46
C CYS A 18 2.14 -3.62 -4.78
N THR A 19 2.45 -4.85 -5.19
CA THR A 19 1.86 -5.46 -6.39
C THR A 19 0.36 -5.72 -6.19
N ALA A 20 -0.04 -6.16 -5.00
CA ALA A 20 -1.45 -6.30 -4.61
C ALA A 20 -2.19 -4.95 -4.64
N VAL A 21 -1.62 -3.89 -4.07
CA VAL A 21 -2.20 -2.53 -4.13
C VAL A 21 -2.46 -2.10 -5.58
N MET A 22 -1.44 -2.17 -6.43
CA MET A 22 -1.57 -1.74 -7.83
C MET A 22 -2.56 -2.61 -8.62
N GLY A 23 -2.59 -3.92 -8.37
CA GLY A 23 -3.59 -4.81 -8.95
C GLY A 23 -5.02 -4.43 -8.53
N THR A 24 -5.24 -4.04 -7.27
CA THR A 24 -6.55 -3.55 -6.80
C THR A 24 -6.91 -2.23 -7.49
N ILE A 25 -6.00 -1.26 -7.53
CA ILE A 25 -6.26 0.06 -8.16
C ILE A 25 -6.70 -0.13 -9.62
N LEU A 26 -5.97 -0.94 -10.38
CA LEU A 26 -6.28 -1.16 -11.80
C LEU A 26 -7.62 -1.88 -12.00
N ARG A 27 -7.94 -2.89 -11.18
CA ARG A 27 -9.23 -3.58 -11.25
C ARG A 27 -10.41 -2.67 -10.90
N GLU A 28 -10.28 -1.88 -9.83
CA GLU A 28 -11.35 -0.98 -9.36
C GLU A 28 -11.63 0.17 -10.34
N LEU A 29 -10.60 0.70 -11.00
CA LEU A 29 -10.73 1.68 -12.07
C LEU A 29 -11.36 1.06 -13.33
N ALA A 30 -10.88 -0.12 -13.75
CA ALA A 30 -11.40 -0.82 -14.91
C ALA A 30 -12.88 -1.19 -14.74
N ALA A 31 -13.30 -1.60 -13.53
CA ALA A 31 -14.69 -1.89 -13.20
C ALA A 31 -15.64 -0.69 -13.32
N ARG A 32 -15.10 0.53 -13.51
CA ARG A 32 -15.85 1.78 -13.68
C ARG A 32 -15.50 2.49 -14.99
N ASP A 33 -15.08 1.71 -16.00
CA ASP A 33 -14.72 2.20 -17.34
C ASP A 33 -13.62 3.27 -17.35
N VAL A 34 -12.66 3.15 -16.43
CA VAL A 34 -11.44 3.96 -16.38
C VAL A 34 -10.22 3.09 -16.71
N ALA A 35 -9.57 3.37 -17.83
CA ALA A 35 -8.32 2.71 -18.21
C ALA A 35 -7.10 3.55 -17.84
N PRO A 36 -5.92 2.95 -17.64
CA PRO A 36 -4.69 3.72 -17.49
C PRO A 36 -4.32 4.42 -18.81
N ALA A 37 -4.22 5.75 -18.76
CA ALA A 37 -3.57 6.55 -19.80
C ALA A 37 -2.07 6.27 -19.83
N TYR A 38 -1.49 6.17 -18.62
CA TYR A 38 -0.13 5.78 -18.35
C TYR A 38 0.03 5.32 -16.89
N LEU A 39 1.13 4.62 -16.63
CA LEU A 39 1.55 4.18 -15.30
C LEU A 39 2.95 4.73 -15.01
N TRP A 40 3.01 5.77 -14.16
CA TRP A 40 4.26 6.39 -13.78
C TRP A 40 4.88 5.66 -12.58
N PRO A 41 6.09 5.09 -12.71
CA PRO A 41 6.73 4.30 -11.66
C PRO A 41 7.10 5.10 -10.41
N VAL A 42 7.14 4.42 -9.26
CA VAL A 42 7.73 4.96 -8.03
C VAL A 42 9.18 5.37 -8.22
N ALA A 43 9.59 6.45 -7.57
CA ALA A 43 10.96 6.98 -7.50
C ALA A 43 11.55 7.50 -8.83
N GLU A 44 10.78 7.56 -9.92
CA GLU A 44 11.18 8.27 -11.14
C GLU A 44 10.61 9.70 -11.12
N ASP A 45 11.41 10.71 -11.46
CA ASP A 45 10.96 12.10 -11.53
C ASP A 45 10.13 12.33 -12.80
N TRP A 46 8.86 12.71 -12.63
CA TRP A 46 7.94 12.95 -13.75
C TRP A 46 8.12 14.33 -14.39
N LYS A 47 8.71 15.31 -13.70
CA LYS A 47 8.77 16.71 -14.16
C LYS A 47 9.48 16.88 -15.50
N PRO A 48 10.63 16.22 -15.78
CA PRO A 48 11.27 16.26 -17.10
C PRO A 48 10.39 15.69 -18.23
N HIS A 49 9.37 14.92 -17.89
CA HIS A 49 8.48 14.24 -18.83
C HIS A 49 7.08 14.86 -18.90
N ALA A 50 6.81 15.95 -18.16
CA ALA A 50 5.50 16.59 -18.08
C ALA A 50 4.91 16.90 -19.46
N ALA A 51 5.67 17.55 -20.35
CA ALA A 51 5.20 17.88 -21.71
C ALA A 51 4.79 16.65 -22.55
N ARG A 52 5.37 15.47 -22.27
CA ARG A 52 4.97 14.21 -22.93
C ARG A 52 3.72 13.64 -22.29
N LEU A 53 3.61 13.67 -20.96
CA LEU A 53 2.42 13.23 -20.23
C LEU A 53 1.20 14.07 -20.61
N ASP A 54 1.38 15.38 -20.78
CA ASP A 54 0.33 16.34 -21.17
C ASP A 54 -0.28 16.01 -22.53
N ARG A 55 0.52 15.51 -23.48
CA ARG A 55 0.06 15.08 -24.81
C ARG A 55 -0.86 13.86 -24.75
N VAL A 56 -0.78 13.07 -23.68
CA VAL A 56 -1.67 11.89 -23.50
C VAL A 56 -3.08 12.33 -23.08
N ARG A 57 -3.23 13.54 -22.51
CA ARG A 57 -4.50 14.15 -22.09
C ARG A 57 -5.35 13.18 -21.23
N PRO A 58 -4.89 12.82 -20.02
CA PRO A 58 -5.71 12.02 -19.12
C PRO A 58 -6.95 12.82 -18.68
N ASP A 59 -8.05 12.14 -18.37
CA ASP A 59 -9.28 12.76 -17.83
C ASP A 59 -9.19 13.01 -16.31
N LEU A 60 -8.25 12.33 -15.64
CA LEU A 60 -8.02 12.42 -14.21
C LEU A 60 -6.60 11.97 -13.86
N ILE A 61 -6.09 12.43 -12.72
CA ILE A 61 -4.84 11.96 -12.13
C ILE A 61 -5.12 11.19 -10.83
N VAL A 62 -4.56 10.00 -10.72
CA VAL A 62 -4.61 9.16 -9.51
C VAL A 62 -3.20 8.98 -8.97
N VAL A 63 -2.98 9.34 -7.72
CA VAL A 63 -1.69 9.22 -7.05
C VAL A 63 -1.80 8.17 -5.94
N ASN A 64 -1.09 7.05 -6.08
CA ASN A 64 -1.01 6.04 -5.03
C ASN A 64 0.02 6.47 -3.97
N GLY A 65 -0.39 6.84 -2.77
CA GLY A 65 0.53 7.31 -1.73
C GLY A 65 1.41 6.20 -1.12
N GLU A 66 0.79 5.06 -0.79
CA GLU A 66 1.36 3.99 0.04
C GLU A 66 2.20 4.55 1.22
N GLY A 67 3.44 4.12 1.39
CA GLY A 67 4.40 4.67 2.36
C GLY A 67 5.43 5.59 1.71
N THR A 68 5.06 6.31 0.65
CA THR A 68 6.02 7.12 -0.13
C THR A 68 6.06 8.58 0.33
N ILE A 69 4.93 9.11 0.81
CA ILE A 69 4.71 10.52 1.13
C ILE A 69 4.89 10.74 2.64
N HIS A 70 6.14 10.88 3.08
CA HIS A 70 6.45 11.25 4.47
C HIS A 70 7.83 11.90 4.57
N HIS A 71 8.09 12.63 5.66
CA HIS A 71 9.38 13.31 5.92
C HIS A 71 9.78 14.22 4.74
N SER A 72 8.92 15.18 4.37
CA SER A 72 9.08 15.99 3.15
C SER A 72 10.34 16.88 3.15
N ALA A 73 10.88 17.21 4.31
CA ALA A 73 12.13 17.95 4.46
C ALA A 73 13.32 17.19 3.82
N GLU A 74 13.35 15.87 3.93
CA GLU A 74 14.49 15.02 3.55
C GLU A 74 14.27 14.30 2.22
N ARG A 75 13.02 14.25 1.74
CA ARG A 75 12.63 13.33 0.67
C ARG A 75 12.01 14.06 -0.51
N LYS A 76 12.84 14.30 -1.52
CA LYS A 76 12.41 14.87 -2.81
C LYS A 76 11.18 14.18 -3.39
N ARG A 77 11.12 12.83 -3.34
CA ARG A 77 9.99 12.04 -3.83
C ARG A 77 8.64 12.41 -3.21
N THR A 78 8.62 12.84 -1.96
CA THR A 78 7.41 13.28 -1.26
C THR A 78 6.87 14.54 -1.94
N ARG A 79 7.74 15.51 -2.24
CA ARG A 79 7.36 16.73 -2.96
C ARG A 79 6.95 16.44 -4.39
N ASP A 80 7.68 15.58 -5.10
CA ASP A 80 7.35 15.23 -6.48
C ASP A 80 5.95 14.64 -6.62
N LEU A 81 5.49 13.81 -5.66
CA LEU A 81 4.12 13.28 -5.68
C LEU A 81 3.07 14.31 -5.29
N ILE A 82 3.38 15.23 -4.38
CA ILE A 82 2.46 16.30 -3.97
C ILE A 82 2.27 17.31 -5.11
N ASP A 83 3.33 17.64 -5.85
CA ASP A 83 3.31 18.58 -6.99
C ASP A 83 2.39 18.12 -8.13
N LEU A 84 1.99 16.85 -8.16
CA LEU A 84 1.03 16.33 -9.14
C LEU A 84 -0.36 16.97 -9.01
N ALA A 85 -0.74 17.43 -7.82
CA ALA A 85 -1.99 18.17 -7.66
C ALA A 85 -1.94 19.51 -8.40
N ALA A 86 -0.83 20.25 -8.29
CA ALA A 86 -0.61 21.48 -9.05
C ALA A 86 -0.60 21.22 -10.56
N HIS A 87 0.03 20.12 -10.98
CA HIS A 87 0.08 19.70 -12.38
C HIS A 87 -1.31 19.38 -12.94
N ALA A 88 -2.12 18.61 -12.22
CA ALA A 88 -3.49 18.28 -12.62
C ALA A 88 -4.36 19.53 -12.81
N ARG A 89 -4.20 20.54 -11.95
CA ARG A 89 -4.91 21.82 -12.09
C ARG A 89 -4.51 22.58 -13.34
N LYS A 90 -3.23 22.56 -13.74
CA LYS A 90 -2.79 23.13 -15.04
C LYS A 90 -3.45 22.42 -16.23
N LEU A 91 -3.68 21.12 -16.09
CA LEU A 91 -4.40 20.31 -17.07
C LEU A 91 -5.93 20.40 -16.94
N GLN A 92 -6.43 21.13 -15.93
CA GLN A 92 -7.86 21.25 -15.61
C GLN A 92 -8.56 19.90 -15.38
N VAL A 93 -7.85 18.93 -14.80
CA VAL A 93 -8.39 17.60 -14.45
C VAL A 93 -8.32 17.35 -12.94
N PRO A 94 -9.23 16.54 -12.37
CA PRO A 94 -9.18 16.25 -10.95
C PRO A 94 -7.96 15.38 -10.59
N ALA A 95 -7.42 15.62 -9.39
CA ALA A 95 -6.33 14.85 -8.81
C ALA A 95 -6.79 14.15 -7.54
N HIS A 96 -6.58 12.84 -7.46
CA HIS A 96 -6.98 12.01 -6.34
C HIS A 96 -5.76 11.36 -5.69
N LEU A 97 -5.43 11.76 -4.46
CA LEU A 97 -4.47 11.04 -3.63
C LEU A 97 -5.20 9.90 -2.92
N ILE A 98 -4.71 8.67 -3.09
CA ILE A 98 -5.34 7.47 -2.53
C ILE A 98 -4.32 6.59 -1.80
N ASN A 99 -4.80 5.73 -0.90
CA ASN A 99 -4.00 4.71 -0.23
C ASN A 99 -2.74 5.27 0.47
N ALA A 100 -2.81 6.48 1.02
CA ALA A 100 -1.64 7.18 1.55
C ALA A 100 -1.47 6.96 3.07
N SER A 101 -0.23 6.74 3.51
CA SER A 101 0.22 7.04 4.87
C SER A 101 1.02 8.34 4.84
N LEU A 102 0.71 9.27 5.73
CA LEU A 102 1.21 10.64 5.78
C LEU A 102 1.67 10.98 7.18
N GLU A 103 2.90 11.47 7.30
CA GLU A 103 3.51 11.92 8.55
C GLU A 103 4.67 12.88 8.24
N ALA A 104 5.02 13.75 9.20
CA ALA A 104 6.20 14.61 9.15
C ALA A 104 6.32 15.42 7.83
N LEU A 105 5.25 16.13 7.46
CA LEU A 105 5.21 17.04 6.32
C LEU A 105 5.43 18.49 6.78
N ASP A 106 6.31 19.19 6.07
CA ASP A 106 6.53 20.62 6.20
C ASP A 106 5.36 21.45 5.61
N LEU A 107 5.29 22.74 5.96
CA LEU A 107 4.22 23.63 5.51
C LEU A 107 4.02 23.63 3.98
N PRO A 108 5.07 23.75 3.13
CA PRO A 108 4.91 23.67 1.68
C PRO A 108 4.25 22.36 1.20
N ALA A 109 4.61 21.21 1.79
CA ALA A 109 3.98 19.93 1.45
C ALA A 109 2.51 19.89 1.88
N LEU A 110 2.18 20.42 3.06
CA LEU A 110 0.80 20.53 3.55
C LEU A 110 -0.05 21.43 2.64
N GLU A 111 0.47 22.57 2.20
CA GLU A 111 -0.22 23.44 1.23
C GLU A 111 -0.39 22.77 -0.14
N GLY A 112 0.61 21.99 -0.56
CA GLY A 112 0.51 21.18 -1.77
C GLY A 112 -0.60 20.12 -1.67
N LEU A 113 -0.77 19.48 -0.52
CA LEU A 113 -1.84 18.48 -0.32
C LEU A 113 -3.24 19.08 -0.49
N ARG A 114 -3.48 20.32 -0.04
CA ARG A 114 -4.79 20.99 -0.18
C ARG A 114 -5.25 21.17 -1.64
N GLN A 115 -4.34 20.98 -2.59
CA GLN A 115 -4.61 21.13 -4.01
C GLN A 115 -5.25 19.87 -4.63
N PHE A 116 -5.20 18.73 -3.94
CA PHE A 116 -5.86 17.52 -4.42
C PHE A 116 -7.38 17.69 -4.36
N THR A 117 -8.07 17.20 -5.40
CA THR A 117 -9.53 17.12 -5.43
C THR A 117 -10.06 16.23 -4.31
N THR A 118 -9.35 15.15 -4.00
CA THR A 118 -9.66 14.27 -2.86
C THR A 118 -8.40 13.67 -2.28
N ILE A 119 -8.40 13.49 -0.96
CA ILE A 119 -7.36 12.76 -0.25
C ILE A 119 -8.00 11.59 0.50
N HIS A 120 -7.49 10.39 0.24
CA HIS A 120 -7.85 9.18 0.94
C HIS A 120 -6.61 8.53 1.55
N VAL A 121 -6.59 8.46 2.87
CA VAL A 121 -5.55 7.81 3.66
C VAL A 121 -5.96 6.39 4.02
N ARG A 122 -4.99 5.54 4.36
CA ARG A 122 -5.21 4.10 4.56
C ARG A 122 -5.31 3.63 6.01
N GLU A 123 -5.12 4.54 6.97
CA GLU A 123 -5.28 4.29 8.40
C GLU A 123 -5.60 5.60 9.14
N THR A 124 -6.16 5.49 10.35
CA THR A 124 -6.67 6.66 11.09
C THR A 124 -5.59 7.56 11.70
N GLY A 125 -4.37 7.08 11.89
CA GLY A 125 -3.22 7.90 12.28
C GLY A 125 -2.95 9.00 11.26
N SER A 126 -2.86 8.66 9.97
CA SER A 126 -2.75 9.66 8.90
C SER A 126 -3.98 10.57 8.81
N LEU A 127 -5.18 10.07 9.08
CA LEU A 127 -6.40 10.89 9.07
C LEU A 127 -6.35 11.95 10.18
N ARG A 128 -5.98 11.55 11.39
CA ARG A 128 -5.79 12.45 12.54
C ARG A 128 -4.68 13.46 12.28
N TYR A 129 -3.57 13.02 11.69
CA TYR A 129 -2.47 13.90 11.29
C TYR A 129 -2.95 15.01 10.34
N LEU A 130 -3.71 14.67 9.30
CA LEU A 130 -4.27 15.68 8.39
C LEU A 130 -5.29 16.60 9.06
N ALA A 131 -6.14 16.06 9.94
CA ALA A 131 -7.12 16.85 10.69
C ALA A 131 -6.45 17.90 11.59
N GLN A 132 -5.31 17.57 12.24
CA GLN A 132 -4.52 18.51 13.02
C GLN A 132 -3.98 19.70 12.20
N HIS A 133 -3.82 19.49 10.89
CA HIS A 133 -3.41 20.53 9.94
C HIS A 133 -4.60 21.14 9.18
N GLY A 134 -5.85 20.84 9.56
CA GLY A 134 -7.04 21.38 8.90
C GLY A 134 -7.20 20.92 7.44
N ILE A 135 -6.68 19.73 7.09
CA ILE A 135 -6.79 19.17 5.74
C ILE A 135 -7.88 18.10 5.74
N ALA A 136 -8.90 18.31 4.91
CA ALA A 136 -9.99 17.35 4.75
C ALA A 136 -9.51 16.09 4.00
N ALA A 137 -9.72 14.93 4.61
CA ALA A 137 -9.44 13.63 4.02
C ALA A 137 -10.48 12.60 4.47
N ARG A 138 -10.50 11.46 3.79
CA ARG A 138 -11.28 10.28 4.19
C ARG A 138 -10.35 9.11 4.44
N CYS A 139 -10.77 8.17 5.29
CA CYS A 139 -10.05 6.92 5.47
C CYS A 139 -10.71 5.82 4.63
N ALA A 140 -9.90 5.09 3.87
CA ALA A 140 -10.27 3.83 3.25
C ALA A 140 -9.10 2.86 3.49
N PRO A 141 -9.31 1.73 4.20
CA PRO A 141 -8.26 0.78 4.50
C PRO A 141 -7.42 0.38 3.28
N ASP A 142 -6.18 -0.03 3.54
CA ASP A 142 -5.18 -0.24 2.49
C ASP A 142 -5.67 -1.14 1.36
N LEU A 143 -5.36 -0.74 0.13
CA LEU A 143 -5.90 -1.36 -1.07
C LEU A 143 -5.38 -2.78 -1.33
N SER A 144 -4.36 -3.25 -0.61
CA SER A 144 -3.98 -4.68 -0.62
C SER A 144 -5.09 -5.60 -0.09
N LEU A 145 -6.01 -5.08 0.75
CA LEU A 145 -7.22 -5.80 1.19
C LEU A 145 -8.27 -5.99 0.09
N GLY A 146 -8.07 -5.37 -1.09
CA GLY A 146 -8.91 -5.59 -2.27
C GLY A 146 -8.51 -6.81 -3.11
N GLN A 147 -7.57 -7.62 -2.64
CA GLN A 147 -7.26 -8.92 -3.26
C GLN A 147 -8.28 -9.98 -2.85
N PRO A 148 -8.53 -10.99 -3.71
CA PRO A 148 -9.34 -12.12 -3.32
C PRO A 148 -8.64 -12.91 -2.20
N ALA A 149 -9.36 -13.18 -1.12
CA ALA A 149 -8.91 -14.14 -0.13
C ALA A 149 -9.03 -15.57 -0.72
N PRO A 150 -8.05 -16.44 -0.51
CA PRO A 150 -8.16 -17.84 -0.89
C PRO A 150 -9.23 -18.53 -0.05
N ALA A 151 -9.75 -19.65 -0.54
CA ALA A 151 -10.61 -20.52 0.26
C ALA A 151 -9.91 -20.95 1.56
N ALA A 152 -10.70 -21.31 2.57
CA ALA A 152 -10.17 -21.84 3.82
C ALA A 152 -9.27 -23.05 3.52
N VAL A 153 -8.03 -23.00 4.03
CA VAL A 153 -7.03 -24.05 3.90
C VAL A 153 -6.63 -24.55 5.27
N ALA A 154 -6.26 -25.83 5.37
CA ALA A 154 -5.59 -26.33 6.55
C ALA A 154 -4.30 -25.52 6.79
N ARG A 155 -4.10 -25.10 8.03
CA ARG A 155 -2.96 -24.29 8.43
C ARG A 155 -1.89 -25.19 9.02
N SER A 156 -0.63 -24.86 8.77
CA SER A 156 0.50 -25.56 9.38
C SER A 156 1.69 -24.63 9.59
N GLY A 157 2.24 -24.63 10.80
CA GLY A 157 3.51 -24.00 11.11
C GLY A 157 3.49 -22.47 11.09
N ILE A 158 4.64 -21.90 11.44
CA ILE A 158 4.84 -20.46 11.53
C ILE A 158 5.50 -19.96 10.25
N LEU A 159 4.97 -18.86 9.70
CA LEU A 159 5.60 -18.11 8.62
C LEU A 159 6.19 -16.81 9.14
N VAL A 160 7.52 -16.70 9.11
CA VAL A 160 8.23 -15.48 9.46
C VAL A 160 8.55 -14.70 8.19
N THR A 161 8.27 -13.39 8.18
CA THR A 161 8.70 -12.52 7.08
C THR A 161 9.76 -11.52 7.52
N ASP A 162 10.26 -10.69 6.61
CA ASP A 162 11.33 -9.73 6.92
C ASP A 162 10.82 -8.42 7.58
N SER A 163 11.69 -7.41 7.68
CA SER A 163 11.39 -6.06 8.18
C SER A 163 12.04 -4.99 7.28
N VAL A 164 11.52 -3.76 7.35
CA VAL A 164 12.19 -2.59 6.74
C VAL A 164 13.50 -2.28 7.46
N LEU A 165 13.57 -2.55 8.76
CA LEU A 165 14.75 -2.34 9.59
C LEU A 165 15.68 -3.53 9.47
N GLY A 166 16.97 -3.26 9.22
CA GLY A 166 17.98 -4.30 8.96
C GLY A 166 18.18 -5.25 10.15
N GLU A 167 18.21 -4.68 11.36
CA GLU A 167 18.39 -5.42 12.62
C GLU A 167 17.17 -6.31 12.92
N ALA A 168 15.96 -5.74 12.97
CA ALA A 168 14.74 -6.52 13.10
C ALA A 168 14.62 -7.63 12.02
N ALA A 169 15.01 -7.36 10.78
CA ALA A 169 15.00 -8.37 9.72
C ALA A 169 16.02 -9.50 9.98
N ARG A 170 17.15 -9.23 10.63
CA ARG A 170 18.12 -10.22 11.07
C ARG A 170 17.55 -11.06 12.21
N ARG A 171 17.00 -10.41 13.24
CA ARG A 171 16.36 -11.06 14.39
C ARG A 171 15.21 -11.98 13.99
N LEU A 172 14.37 -11.54 13.05
CA LEU A 172 13.29 -12.38 12.51
C LEU A 172 13.83 -13.64 11.82
N ARG A 173 14.96 -13.56 11.10
CA ARG A 173 15.58 -14.75 10.48
C ARG A 173 16.14 -15.72 11.53
N GLU A 174 16.79 -15.19 12.57
CA GLU A 174 17.33 -15.99 13.67
C GLU A 174 16.21 -16.68 14.44
N PHE A 175 15.16 -15.93 14.77
CA PHE A 175 13.95 -16.47 15.39
C PHE A 175 13.34 -17.60 14.54
N ALA A 176 13.19 -17.38 13.23
CA ALA A 176 12.64 -18.39 12.33
C ALA A 176 13.45 -19.70 12.36
N ALA A 177 14.78 -19.60 12.37
CA ALA A 177 15.65 -20.77 12.47
C ALA A 177 15.52 -21.47 13.83
N ALA A 178 15.45 -20.70 14.92
CA ALA A 178 15.37 -21.24 16.28
C ALA A 178 14.09 -22.04 16.55
N VAL A 179 12.95 -21.60 16.00
CA VAL A 179 11.64 -22.26 16.19
C VAL A 179 11.26 -23.18 15.03
N GLY A 180 12.16 -23.42 14.06
CA GLY A 180 11.87 -24.26 12.89
C GLY A 180 10.79 -23.70 11.95
N ALA A 181 10.60 -22.38 11.93
CA ALA A 181 9.60 -21.72 11.10
C ALA A 181 10.04 -21.54 9.64
N GLY A 182 9.07 -21.47 8.73
CA GLY A 182 9.31 -21.03 7.37
C GLY A 182 9.69 -19.55 7.35
N HIS A 183 10.66 -19.15 6.53
CA HIS A 183 11.03 -17.74 6.36
C HIS A 183 10.94 -17.28 4.91
N GLU A 184 10.13 -16.26 4.65
CA GLU A 184 9.98 -15.68 3.31
C GLU A 184 10.02 -14.15 3.33
N ARG A 185 10.78 -13.56 2.40
CA ARG A 185 10.85 -12.10 2.23
C ARG A 185 9.62 -11.58 1.51
N MET A 186 9.24 -10.33 1.78
CA MET A 186 8.13 -9.63 1.09
C MET A 186 8.38 -9.37 -0.42
N LYS A 187 9.48 -9.89 -0.98
CA LYS A 187 9.87 -9.73 -2.38
C LYS A 187 10.46 -11.06 -2.87
N PRO A 188 10.13 -11.51 -4.08
CA PRO A 188 10.67 -12.75 -4.63
C PRO A 188 12.18 -12.64 -4.83
N ARG A 189 12.85 -13.79 -4.78
CA ARG A 189 14.24 -13.92 -5.19
C ARG A 189 14.28 -13.94 -6.72
N ILE A 190 14.78 -12.85 -7.31
CA ILE A 190 14.98 -12.74 -8.75
C ILE A 190 16.36 -13.27 -9.10
N GLY A 191 16.46 -14.15 -10.10
CA GLY A 191 17.73 -14.70 -10.58
C GLY A 191 18.63 -13.62 -11.19
N ARG A 192 19.96 -13.85 -11.20
CA ARG A 192 20.94 -12.89 -11.76
C ARG A 192 20.67 -12.54 -13.22
N TRP A 193 20.31 -13.54 -14.02
CA TRP A 193 19.99 -13.38 -15.45
C TRP A 193 18.73 -12.55 -15.68
N GLU A 194 17.69 -12.77 -14.89
CA GLU A 194 16.45 -12.01 -14.98
C GLU A 194 16.66 -10.56 -14.55
N LYS A 195 17.47 -10.32 -13.51
CA LYS A 195 17.91 -8.99 -13.12
C LYS A 195 18.65 -8.29 -14.27
N LEU A 196 19.63 -8.95 -14.88
CA LEU A 196 20.40 -8.41 -16.00
C LEU A 196 19.52 -8.09 -17.21
N ARG A 197 18.64 -9.01 -17.62
CA ARG A 197 17.68 -8.77 -18.72
C ARG A 197 16.80 -7.55 -18.46
N ARG A 198 16.36 -7.37 -17.21
CA ARG A 198 15.53 -6.24 -16.82
C ARG A 198 16.30 -4.92 -16.84
N ASP A 199 17.54 -4.94 -16.40
CA ASP A 199 18.42 -3.76 -16.40
C ASP A 199 18.75 -3.34 -17.84
N MET A 200 19.03 -4.30 -18.74
CA MET A 200 19.15 -4.02 -20.18
C MET A 200 17.86 -3.50 -20.80
N GLY A 201 16.70 -4.05 -20.41
CA GLY A 201 15.39 -3.57 -20.88
C GLY A 201 15.07 -2.13 -20.46
N ARG A 202 15.67 -1.62 -19.37
CA ARG A 202 15.58 -0.20 -18.97
C ARG A 202 16.36 0.71 -19.93
N LEU A 203 17.54 0.29 -20.41
CA LEU A 203 18.31 1.05 -21.40
C LEU A 203 17.58 1.16 -22.75
N VAL A 204 16.84 0.12 -23.13
CA VAL A 204 16.11 0.09 -24.42
C VAL A 204 14.79 0.89 -24.34
N ARG A 205 14.16 0.98 -23.16
CA ARG A 205 12.93 1.77 -22.97
C ARG A 205 13.22 3.27 -22.97
N ARG A 206 13.00 3.92 -24.13
CA ARG A 206 13.18 5.37 -24.34
C ARG A 206 12.28 6.30 -23.50
N SER A 207 11.33 5.78 -22.71
CA SER A 207 10.54 6.60 -21.77
C SER A 207 9.81 5.76 -20.70
N PRO A 208 9.79 6.20 -19.43
CA PRO A 208 8.93 5.61 -18.40
C PRO A 208 7.44 5.90 -18.61
N ALA A 209 7.11 6.86 -19.49
CA ALA A 209 5.81 7.52 -19.56
C ALA A 209 4.67 6.62 -20.05
N ILE A 210 4.93 5.54 -20.78
CA ILE A 210 3.87 4.64 -21.27
C ILE A 210 4.32 3.22 -20.99
N ARG A 211 3.77 2.64 -19.92
CA ARG A 211 4.04 1.28 -19.48
C ARG A 211 2.75 0.52 -19.36
N GLU A 212 2.72 -0.65 -19.98
CA GLU A 212 1.78 -1.68 -19.58
C GLU A 212 2.13 -2.20 -18.19
N TRP A 213 1.11 -2.42 -17.37
CA TRP A 213 1.29 -3.04 -16.07
C TRP A 213 1.74 -4.49 -16.26
N ARG A 214 2.91 -4.81 -15.72
CA ARG A 214 3.46 -6.17 -15.72
C ARG A 214 4.00 -6.45 -14.31
N PRO A 215 3.24 -7.15 -13.46
CA PRO A 215 3.65 -7.39 -12.09
C PRO A 215 4.93 -8.21 -12.06
N ILE A 216 5.87 -7.81 -11.20
CA ILE A 216 7.17 -8.48 -11.04
C ILE A 216 7.10 -9.60 -9.99
N SER A 217 6.00 -9.66 -9.25
CA SER A 217 5.76 -10.65 -8.20
C SER A 217 4.34 -11.19 -8.29
N ASP A 218 4.13 -12.38 -7.72
CA ASP A 218 2.81 -13.00 -7.63
C ASP A 218 2.24 -12.80 -6.22
N PRO A 219 1.44 -11.74 -5.97
CA PRO A 219 0.82 -11.53 -4.68
C PRO A 219 -0.15 -12.67 -4.31
N CYS A 220 -0.84 -13.29 -5.28
CA CYS A 220 -1.79 -14.37 -5.00
C CYS A 220 -1.08 -15.60 -4.44
N ALA A 221 0.10 -15.96 -4.98
CA ALA A 221 0.90 -17.04 -4.44
C ALA A 221 1.39 -16.74 -3.02
N PHE A 222 1.80 -15.50 -2.74
CA PHE A 222 2.20 -15.10 -1.39
C PHE A 222 1.02 -15.11 -0.40
N ILE A 223 -0.15 -14.61 -0.82
CA ILE A 223 -1.38 -14.65 -0.03
C ILE A 223 -1.76 -16.07 0.33
N ARG A 224 -1.65 -17.04 -0.59
CA ARG A 224 -1.90 -18.47 -0.28
C ARG A 224 -0.96 -19.01 0.80
N ARG A 225 0.31 -18.61 0.78
CA ARG A 225 1.29 -19.01 1.81
C ARG A 225 0.95 -18.39 3.18
N VAL A 226 0.56 -17.12 3.19
CA VAL A 226 0.05 -16.45 4.40
C VAL A 226 -1.22 -17.15 4.93
N ALA A 227 -2.16 -17.49 4.06
CA ALA A 227 -3.40 -18.18 4.45
C ALA A 227 -3.18 -19.58 5.03
N GLY A 228 -2.15 -20.28 4.57
CA GLY A 228 -1.77 -21.62 5.00
C GLY A 228 -0.89 -21.69 6.26
N ALA A 229 -0.45 -20.55 6.80
CA ALA A 229 0.31 -20.52 8.06
C ALA A 229 -0.63 -20.52 9.27
N GLU A 230 -0.25 -21.18 10.36
CA GLU A 230 -0.96 -21.09 11.65
C GLU A 230 -0.73 -19.74 12.32
N LEU A 231 0.46 -19.17 12.11
CA LEU A 231 0.86 -17.87 12.62
C LEU A 231 1.80 -17.18 11.64
N VAL A 232 1.64 -15.87 11.47
CA VAL A 232 2.61 -15.00 10.78
C VAL A 232 3.34 -14.11 11.78
N VAL A 233 4.67 -14.11 11.74
CA VAL A 233 5.50 -13.17 12.51
C VAL A 233 6.23 -12.23 11.56
N THR A 234 6.05 -10.92 11.70
CA THR A 234 6.46 -9.99 10.62
C THR A 234 6.84 -8.60 11.09
N GLY A 235 7.86 -8.00 10.46
CA GLY A 235 8.13 -6.55 10.52
C GLY A 235 7.64 -5.79 9.29
N ARG A 236 6.72 -6.36 8.50
CA ARG A 236 6.19 -5.73 7.28
C ARG A 236 4.71 -5.40 7.41
N PHE A 237 4.41 -4.13 7.16
CA PHE A 237 3.05 -3.61 7.06
C PHE A 237 2.12 -4.42 6.14
N HIS A 238 2.56 -4.74 4.91
CA HIS A 238 1.70 -5.53 4.01
C HIS A 238 1.55 -6.99 4.46
N SER A 239 2.51 -7.59 5.18
CA SER A 239 2.28 -8.93 5.71
C SER A 239 1.15 -8.92 6.75
N VAL A 240 1.09 -7.88 7.60
CA VAL A 240 -0.01 -7.67 8.55
C VAL A 240 -1.36 -7.57 7.83
N LEU A 241 -1.45 -6.73 6.80
CA LEU A 241 -2.69 -6.57 6.03
C LEU A 241 -3.11 -7.85 5.30
N LEU A 242 -2.16 -8.60 4.74
CA LEU A 242 -2.46 -9.87 4.09
C LEU A 242 -2.84 -10.97 5.10
N ALA A 243 -2.31 -10.93 6.32
CA ALA A 243 -2.76 -11.80 7.41
C ALA A 243 -4.19 -11.44 7.84
N ILE A 244 -4.52 -10.14 7.95
CA ILE A 244 -5.89 -9.65 8.18
C ILE A 244 -6.84 -10.12 7.06
N LEU A 245 -6.42 -10.02 5.79
CA LEU A 245 -7.21 -10.46 4.63
C LEU A 245 -7.57 -11.95 4.69
N THR A 246 -6.67 -12.77 5.23
CA THR A 246 -6.76 -14.24 5.19
C THR A 246 -7.21 -14.86 6.51
N ASP A 247 -7.59 -14.03 7.50
CA ASP A 247 -7.88 -14.46 8.88
C ASP A 247 -6.74 -15.26 9.52
N THR A 248 -5.50 -15.04 9.08
CA THR A 248 -4.33 -15.73 9.65
C THR A 248 -3.85 -15.00 10.90
N PRO A 249 -3.77 -15.68 12.06
CA PRO A 249 -3.17 -15.12 13.26
C PRO A 249 -1.80 -14.54 12.96
N PHE A 250 -1.50 -13.40 13.57
CA PHE A 250 -0.20 -12.78 13.38
C PHE A 250 0.30 -12.05 14.62
N VAL A 251 1.60 -11.81 14.62
CA VAL A 251 2.32 -10.89 15.50
C VAL A 251 3.20 -10.00 14.65
N ALA A 252 3.17 -8.70 14.91
CA ALA A 252 3.90 -7.69 14.19
C ALA A 252 5.04 -7.11 15.05
N LEU A 253 6.19 -6.85 14.44
CA LEU A 253 7.24 -6.06 15.07
C LEU A 253 7.00 -4.57 14.81
N ALA A 254 7.21 -3.76 15.84
CA ALA A 254 7.23 -2.31 15.72
C ALA A 254 8.23 -1.86 14.63
N SER A 255 7.88 -0.78 13.94
CA SER A 255 8.72 -0.19 12.88
C SER A 255 9.05 1.27 13.18
N ASN A 256 9.83 1.91 12.31
CA ASN A 256 10.15 3.32 12.42
C ASN A 256 8.96 4.26 12.15
N THR A 257 7.84 3.73 11.63
CA THR A 257 6.63 4.51 11.34
C THR A 257 5.45 3.93 12.11
N GLY A 258 4.58 4.76 12.66
CA GLY A 258 3.42 4.36 13.47
C GLY A 258 2.24 3.74 12.71
N LYS A 259 2.45 3.31 11.46
CA LYS A 259 1.37 2.85 10.56
C LYS A 259 0.84 1.46 10.92
N THR A 260 1.69 0.57 11.41
CA THR A 260 1.26 -0.78 11.81
C THR A 260 0.40 -0.67 13.06
N GLU A 261 0.87 0.13 14.01
CA GLU A 261 0.21 0.51 15.24
C GLU A 261 -1.16 1.14 14.96
N ALA A 262 -1.23 2.08 14.01
CA ALA A 262 -2.49 2.68 13.60
C ALA A 262 -3.47 1.64 13.02
N VAL A 263 -3.01 0.72 12.16
CA VAL A 263 -3.88 -0.36 11.64
C VAL A 263 -4.35 -1.29 12.75
N LEU A 264 -3.50 -1.64 13.72
CA LEU A 264 -3.92 -2.46 14.86
C LEU A 264 -4.99 -1.75 15.71
N MET A 265 -4.82 -0.45 15.95
CA MET A 265 -5.85 0.36 16.59
C MET A 265 -7.15 0.42 15.77
N ASP A 266 -7.05 0.53 14.44
CA ASP A 266 -8.22 0.58 13.55
C ASP A 266 -8.99 -0.74 13.53
N VAL A 267 -8.29 -1.87 13.64
CA VAL A 267 -8.88 -3.21 13.60
C VAL A 267 -9.38 -3.62 14.99
N PHE A 268 -8.49 -3.62 15.98
CA PHE A 268 -8.73 -4.24 17.29
C PHE A 268 -9.06 -3.22 18.38
N GLY A 269 -8.70 -1.94 18.21
CA GLY A 269 -8.78 -0.93 19.27
C GLY A 269 -7.65 -1.00 20.30
N HIS A 270 -6.66 -1.87 20.09
CA HIS A 270 -5.48 -2.04 20.91
C HIS A 270 -4.31 -2.57 20.06
N THR A 271 -3.09 -2.61 20.63
CA THR A 271 -1.87 -3.00 19.92
C THR A 271 -1.24 -4.29 20.45
N ASP A 272 -2.00 -5.19 21.08
CA ASP A 272 -1.44 -6.37 21.78
C ASP A 272 -0.74 -7.38 20.86
N ARG A 273 -1.01 -7.30 19.55
CA ARG A 273 -0.32 -8.07 18.51
C ARG A 273 0.97 -7.40 18.02
N LEU A 274 1.34 -6.27 18.59
CA LEU A 274 2.62 -5.61 18.35
C LEU A 274 3.61 -6.01 19.44
N ILE A 275 4.78 -6.49 19.03
CA ILE A 275 5.90 -6.80 19.92
C ILE A 275 7.14 -6.00 19.50
N ARG A 276 8.13 -5.97 20.39
CA ARG A 276 9.46 -5.48 20.07
C ARG A 276 10.37 -6.62 19.59
N GLU A 277 11.54 -6.26 19.08
CA GLU A 277 12.49 -7.26 18.58
C GLU A 277 13.13 -8.09 19.69
N GLU A 278 13.22 -7.55 20.92
CA GLU A 278 13.76 -8.27 22.08
C GLU A 278 12.82 -9.39 22.55
N ASP A 279 11.51 -9.19 22.39
CA ASP A 279 10.46 -10.14 22.79
C ASP A 279 10.54 -11.46 22.03
N LEU A 280 11.15 -11.49 20.83
CA LEU A 280 11.34 -12.72 20.04
C LEU A 280 12.15 -13.79 20.78
N THR A 281 12.97 -13.38 21.75
CA THR A 281 13.79 -14.27 22.57
C THR A 281 13.30 -14.40 24.01
N ASP A 282 12.21 -13.69 24.36
CA ASP A 282 11.65 -13.73 25.71
C ASP A 282 11.00 -15.09 25.97
N PRO A 283 11.42 -15.83 27.03
CA PRO A 283 10.77 -17.08 27.43
C PRO A 283 9.25 -16.97 27.64
N ALA A 284 8.73 -15.81 28.05
CA ALA A 284 7.29 -15.60 28.20
C ALA A 284 6.57 -15.57 26.84
N PHE A 285 7.18 -14.93 25.83
CA PHE A 285 6.65 -14.94 24.47
C PHE A 285 6.71 -16.34 23.86
N LEU A 286 7.83 -17.07 24.04
CA LEU A 286 7.98 -18.43 23.54
C LEU A 286 6.95 -19.39 24.15
N ARG A 287 6.67 -19.30 25.46
CA ARG A 287 5.59 -20.08 26.08
C ARG A 287 4.21 -19.76 25.50
N ARG A 288 3.94 -18.49 25.17
CA ARG A 288 2.69 -18.10 24.50
C ARG A 288 2.62 -18.62 23.07
N LEU A 289 3.76 -18.66 22.38
CA LEU A 289 3.87 -19.24 21.04
C LEU A 289 3.51 -20.72 21.06
N ASP A 290 4.07 -21.49 22.02
CA ASP A 290 3.78 -22.92 22.19
C ASP A 290 2.30 -23.18 22.53
N GLY A 291 1.67 -22.29 23.28
CA GLY A 291 0.24 -22.35 23.59
C GLY A 291 -0.69 -21.97 22.42
N GLY A 292 -0.14 -21.49 21.30
CA GLY A 292 -0.88 -21.01 20.15
C GLY A 292 -1.37 -19.56 20.30
N LEU A 293 -1.17 -18.75 19.25
CA LEU A 293 -1.55 -17.32 19.22
C LEU A 293 -2.78 -17.05 18.36
N SER A 294 -3.76 -17.95 18.42
CA SER A 294 -5.03 -17.85 17.69
C SER A 294 -5.76 -16.53 17.99
N PHE A 295 -6.59 -16.09 17.04
CA PHE A 295 -7.50 -14.98 17.32
C PHE A 295 -8.50 -15.36 18.41
N THR A 296 -8.85 -14.41 19.27
CA THR A 296 -10.04 -14.53 20.13
C THR A 296 -11.32 -14.37 19.29
N GLU A 297 -12.48 -14.67 19.86
CA GLU A 297 -13.76 -14.42 19.20
C GLU A 297 -13.99 -12.92 18.93
N ALA A 298 -13.61 -12.06 19.88
CA ALA A 298 -13.68 -10.62 19.72
C ALA A 298 -12.79 -10.12 18.57
N GLU A 299 -11.56 -10.64 18.47
CA GLU A 299 -10.64 -10.32 17.37
C GLU A 299 -11.20 -10.80 16.02
N ARG A 300 -11.77 -12.02 15.94
CA ARG A 300 -12.43 -12.51 14.71
C ARG A 300 -13.57 -11.61 14.27
N ALA A 301 -14.44 -11.20 15.21
CA ALA A 301 -15.54 -10.29 14.91
C ALA A 301 -15.03 -8.91 14.45
N ALA A 302 -13.97 -8.41 15.08
CA ALA A 302 -13.33 -7.15 14.71
C ALA A 302 -12.72 -7.20 13.29
N LEU A 303 -12.01 -8.29 12.97
CA LEU A 303 -11.46 -8.54 11.65
C LEU A 303 -12.53 -8.60 10.55
N SER A 304 -13.65 -9.29 10.80
CA SER A 304 -14.77 -9.34 9.85
C SER A 304 -15.32 -7.95 9.58
N ARG A 305 -15.64 -7.18 10.63
CA ARG A 305 -16.13 -5.80 10.50
C ARG A 305 -15.14 -4.91 9.75
N TYR A 306 -13.84 -5.04 10.05
CA TYR A 306 -12.81 -4.24 9.39
C TYR A 306 -12.71 -4.55 7.90
N ARG A 307 -12.72 -5.84 7.50
CA ARG A 307 -12.69 -6.23 6.08
C ARG A 307 -13.94 -5.81 5.31
N GLU A 308 -15.12 -5.97 5.89
CA GLU A 308 -16.37 -5.51 5.28
C GLU A 308 -16.39 -3.99 5.13
N GLY A 309 -15.94 -3.28 6.18
CA GLY A 309 -15.75 -1.83 6.15
C GLY A 309 -14.76 -1.41 5.07
N ALA A 310 -13.63 -2.12 4.94
CA ALA A 310 -12.63 -1.90 3.90
C ALA A 310 -13.21 -2.05 2.49
N ALA A 311 -14.02 -3.10 2.26
CA ALA A 311 -14.68 -3.32 0.98
C ALA A 311 -15.65 -2.18 0.62
N ARG A 312 -16.50 -1.76 1.57
CA ARG A 312 -17.44 -0.64 1.36
C ARG A 312 -16.73 0.70 1.16
N ALA A 313 -15.69 0.98 1.94
CA ALA A 313 -14.91 2.20 1.83
C ALA A 313 -14.15 2.26 0.49
N ARG A 314 -13.60 1.13 0.02
CA ARG A 314 -12.96 1.01 -1.29
C ARG A 314 -13.95 1.26 -2.43
N ALA A 315 -15.14 0.68 -2.39
CA ALA A 315 -16.17 0.95 -3.40
C ALA A 315 -16.51 2.45 -3.44
N THR A 316 -16.85 3.03 -2.28
CA THR A 316 -17.13 4.47 -2.12
C THR A 316 -16.00 5.37 -2.62
N LEU A 317 -14.74 4.99 -2.35
CA LEU A 317 -13.54 5.68 -2.82
C LEU A 317 -13.55 5.79 -4.35
N PHE A 318 -13.65 4.66 -5.04
CA PHE A 318 -13.53 4.61 -6.50
C PHE A 318 -14.79 5.15 -7.20
N ASP A 319 -15.98 4.96 -6.64
CA ASP A 319 -17.21 5.61 -7.11
C ASP A 319 -17.07 7.14 -7.02
N GLY A 320 -16.53 7.64 -5.90
CA GLY A 320 -16.29 9.05 -5.67
C GLY A 320 -15.20 9.67 -6.56
N ILE A 321 -14.25 8.88 -7.07
CA ILE A 321 -13.26 9.32 -8.05
C ILE A 321 -13.94 9.55 -9.40
N VAL A 322 -14.74 8.58 -9.86
CA VAL A 322 -15.43 8.67 -11.16
C VAL A 322 -16.50 9.76 -11.14
N GLY A 323 -17.35 9.81 -10.11
CA GLY A 323 -18.41 10.82 -10.03
C GLY A 323 -17.89 12.26 -10.00
N ARG A 324 -16.73 12.52 -9.36
CA ARG A 324 -16.11 13.85 -9.39
C ARG A 324 -15.46 14.19 -10.73
N THR A 325 -14.95 13.18 -11.43
CA THR A 325 -14.43 13.33 -12.79
C THR A 325 -15.56 13.76 -13.73
N ASP A 326 -16.73 13.16 -13.60
CA ASP A 326 -17.90 13.50 -14.43
C ASP A 326 -18.39 14.91 -14.20
N ALA A 327 -18.49 15.31 -12.93
CA ALA A 327 -18.84 16.68 -12.59
C ALA A 327 -17.82 17.71 -13.11
N ALA A 328 -16.53 17.35 -13.20
CA ALA A 328 -15.50 18.23 -13.74
C ALA A 328 -15.62 18.36 -15.27
N VAL A 329 -15.81 17.24 -15.98
CA VAL A 329 -16.01 17.23 -17.44
C VAL A 329 -17.24 18.05 -17.84
N LEU A 330 -18.37 17.88 -17.14
CA LEU A 330 -19.59 18.63 -17.41
C LEU A 330 -19.41 20.15 -17.23
N ARG A 331 -18.69 20.59 -16.19
CA ARG A 331 -18.38 22.02 -15.98
C ARG A 331 -17.44 22.58 -17.05
N GLY A 332 -16.49 21.79 -17.53
CA GLY A 332 -15.57 22.19 -18.59
C GLY A 332 -16.22 22.30 -19.98
N ALA A 333 -17.29 21.56 -20.23
CA ALA A 333 -18.04 21.65 -21.50
C ALA A 333 -19.03 22.83 -21.57
N GLN A 334 -19.28 23.51 -20.44
CA GLN A 334 -20.20 24.65 -20.32
C GLN A 334 -19.48 26.01 -20.29
N ALA A 335 -18.14 26.02 -20.30
CA ALA A 335 -17.28 27.21 -20.27
C ALA A 335 -16.59 27.41 -21.61
#